data_AF-A0A7S2CWK1-F1
#
_entry.id   AF-A0A7S2CWK1-F1
#
_cell.length_a   1.000
_cell.length_b   1.000
_cell.length_c   1.000
_cell.angle_alpha   90.00
_cell.angle_beta   90.00
_cell.angle_gamma   90.00
#
_symmetry.space_group_name_H-M   'P 1'
#
loop_
_entity.id
_entity.type
_entity.pdbx_description
1 polymer ?
#
loop_
_entity_poly.entity_id
_entity_poly.type
_entity_poly.pdbx_seq_one_letter_code
_entity_poly.pdbx_strand_id
1 'polypeptide(L)'
;RGVEETDLLFSQMNRLIIHSLLACQNVIINDRHCFECYGYDLLIDDDLKPWLVEVNASPSLSASTQSDRIMKQSLIRDVYRIVCPQDSWADWKGAVHSG
;
A
#
# COMPACT_ATOMS: atom_id res chain seq x y z
N ARG A 1 16.14 -22.73 5.24
CA ARG A 1 15.19 -22.86 6.37
C ARG A 1 14.59 -21.51 6.77
N GLY A 2 15.31 -20.55 7.37
CA GLY A 2 14.68 -19.27 7.78
C GLY A 2 14.14 -18.39 6.63
N VAL A 3 14.81 -18.39 5.47
CA VAL A 3 14.38 -17.61 4.29
C VAL A 3 13.07 -18.15 3.71
N GLU A 4 12.93 -19.46 3.53
CA GLU A 4 11.72 -20.09 2.97
C GLU A 4 10.50 -19.85 3.84
N GLU A 5 10.64 -19.95 5.17
CA GLU A 5 9.57 -19.65 6.12
C GLU A 5 9.18 -18.16 6.08
N THR A 6 10.18 -17.27 5.95
CA THR A 6 9.94 -15.83 5.81
C THR A 6 9.19 -15.52 4.52
N ASP A 7 9.60 -16.10 3.38
CA ASP A 7 8.94 -15.92 2.09
C ASP A 7 7.50 -16.45 2.12
N LEU A 8 7.28 -17.58 2.79
CA LEU A 8 5.96 -18.14 3.00
C LEU A 8 5.07 -17.20 3.81
N LEU A 9 5.58 -16.67 4.92
CA LEU A 9 4.87 -15.70 5.75
C LEU A 9 4.48 -14.46 4.92
N PHE A 10 5.40 -13.87 4.17
CA PHE A 10 5.10 -12.73 3.28
C PHE A 10 4.04 -13.08 2.23
N SER A 11 4.07 -14.28 1.66
CA SER A 11 3.04 -14.76 0.75
C SER A 11 1.66 -14.83 1.40
N GLN A 12 1.60 -15.31 2.64
CA GLN A 12 0.36 -15.39 3.42
C GLN A 12 -0.18 -14.00 3.77
N MET A 13 0.69 -13.07 4.18
CA MET A 13 0.32 -11.66 4.42
C MET A 13 -0.27 -11.02 3.16
N ASN A 14 0.37 -11.21 2.00
CA ASN A 14 -0.13 -10.69 0.72
C ASN A 14 -1.51 -11.26 0.36
N ARG A 15 -1.73 -12.56 0.59
CA ARG A 15 -3.05 -13.19 0.37
C ARG A 15 -4.12 -12.59 1.28
N LEU A 16 -3.83 -12.34 2.55
CA LEU A 16 -4.78 -11.71 3.47
C LEU A 16 -5.20 -10.33 2.98
N ILE A 17 -4.23 -9.50 2.56
CA ILE A 17 -4.48 -8.16 2.02
C ILE A 17 -5.41 -8.26 0.81
N ILE A 18 -5.07 -9.08 -0.18
CA ILE A 18 -5.88 -9.25 -1.40
C ILE A 18 -7.29 -9.73 -1.07
N HIS A 19 -7.43 -10.76 -0.23
CA HIS A 19 -8.74 -11.31 0.12
C HIS A 19 -9.62 -10.30 0.87
N SER A 20 -9.03 -9.50 1.76
CA SER A 20 -9.77 -8.45 2.47
C SER A 20 -10.28 -7.35 1.53
N LEU A 21 -9.45 -6.92 0.56
CA LEU A 21 -9.85 -5.95 -0.46
C LEU A 21 -10.95 -6.51 -1.36
N LEU A 22 -10.82 -7.76 -1.81
CA LEU A 22 -11.83 -8.44 -2.62
C LEU A 22 -13.17 -8.58 -1.88
N ALA A 23 -13.14 -8.86 -0.58
CA ALA A 23 -14.36 -8.94 0.24
C ALA A 23 -15.10 -7.60 0.32
N CYS A 24 -14.36 -6.48 0.30
CA CYS A 24 -14.92 -5.13 0.39
C CYS A 24 -15.04 -4.42 -0.98
N GLN A 25 -14.67 -5.05 -2.09
CA GLN A 25 -14.57 -4.38 -3.40
C GLN A 25 -15.88 -3.72 -3.87
N ASN A 26 -17.03 -4.23 -3.42
CA ASN A 26 -18.34 -3.72 -3.81
C ASN A 26 -18.73 -2.43 -3.07
N VAL A 27 -18.05 -2.11 -1.96
CA VAL A 27 -18.30 -0.90 -1.16
C VAL A 27 -17.19 0.14 -1.31
N ILE A 28 -16.04 -0.24 -1.85
CA ILE A 28 -14.93 0.68 -2.14
C ILE A 28 -15.27 1.49 -3.40
N ILE A 29 -15.19 2.82 -3.31
CA ILE A 29 -15.38 3.70 -4.45
C ILE A 29 -14.19 3.54 -5.39
N ASN A 30 -14.46 3.00 -6.58
CA ASN A 30 -13.44 2.77 -7.61
C ASN A 30 -13.47 3.90 -8.65
N ASP A 31 -12.97 5.08 -8.29
CA ASP A 31 -12.71 6.17 -9.23
C ASP A 31 -11.26 6.08 -9.71
N ARG A 32 -11.07 6.14 -11.03
CA ARG A 32 -9.76 5.99 -11.70
C ARG A 32 -8.80 7.14 -11.37
N HIS A 33 -9.32 8.26 -10.89
CA HIS A 33 -8.54 9.43 -10.49
C HIS A 33 -8.28 9.49 -8.98
N CYS A 34 -8.79 8.52 -8.23
CA CYS A 34 -8.59 8.42 -6.80
C CYS A 34 -7.66 7.26 -6.45
N PHE A 35 -6.92 7.43 -5.36
CA PHE A 35 -6.15 6.37 -4.72
C PHE A 35 -6.32 6.48 -3.22
N GLU A 36 -6.14 5.37 -2.52
CA GLU A 36 -6.19 5.32 -1.07
C GLU A 36 -5.05 4.46 -0.54
N CYS A 37 -4.42 4.90 0.54
CA CYS A 37 -3.33 4.18 1.20
C CYS A 37 -3.88 3.55 2.47
N TYR A 38 -3.93 2.22 2.51
CA TYR A 38 -4.39 1.46 3.66
C TYR A 38 -3.23 1.01 4.55
N GLY A 39 -3.41 1.14 5.86
CA GLY A 39 -2.56 0.48 6.86
C GLY A 39 -3.16 -0.86 7.27
N TYR A 40 -2.36 -1.92 7.28
CA TYR A 40 -2.76 -3.27 7.69
C TYR A 40 -2.01 -3.67 8.95
N ASP A 41 -2.75 -3.93 10.02
CA ASP A 41 -2.20 -4.43 11.27
C ASP A 41 -2.38 -5.95 11.31
N LEU A 42 -1.24 -6.65 11.22
CA LEU A 42 -1.18 -8.11 11.20
C LEU A 42 -0.49 -8.62 12.46
N LEU A 43 -1.11 -9.57 13.15
CA LEU A 43 -0.51 -10.30 14.25
C LEU A 43 0.05 -11.63 13.74
N ILE A 44 1.30 -11.94 14.06
CA ILE A 44 1.95 -13.20 13.69
C ILE A 44 2.01 -14.08 14.94
N ASP A 45 1.52 -15.32 14.84
CA ASP A 45 1.56 -16.28 15.95
C ASP A 45 2.85 -17.13 15.94
N ASP A 46 2.96 -18.04 16.92
CA ASP A 46 4.12 -18.93 17.09
C ASP A 46 4.29 -19.93 15.94
N ASP A 47 3.23 -20.17 15.14
CA ASP A 47 3.23 -21.03 13.95
C ASP A 47 3.55 -20.24 12.66
N LEU A 48 4.01 -18.99 12.78
CA LEU A 48 4.26 -18.07 11.66
C LEU A 48 3.03 -17.82 10.78
N LYS A 49 1.83 -17.91 11.37
CA LYS A 49 0.60 -17.59 10.68
C LYS A 49 0.22 -16.13 10.93
N PRO A 50 0.02 -15.32 9.87
CA PRO A 50 -0.47 -13.97 10.01
C PRO A 50 -1.99 -13.96 10.22
N TRP A 51 -2.45 -13.06 11.07
CA TRP A 51 -3.85 -12.82 11.39
C TRP A 51 -4.16 -11.33 11.18
N LEU A 52 -5.20 -11.02 10.41
CA LEU A 52 -5.65 -9.66 10.20
C LEU A 52 -6.36 -9.14 11.45
N VAL A 53 -5.85 -8.06 12.03
CA VAL A 53 -6.44 -7.41 13.21
C VAL A 53 -7.34 -6.27 12.78
N GLU A 54 -6.80 -5.33 12.01
CA GLU A 54 -7.56 -4.18 11.49
C GLU A 54 -7.01 -3.67 10.16
N VAL A 55 -7.86 -2.94 9.44
CA VAL A 55 -7.53 -2.21 8.22
C VAL A 55 -7.89 -0.74 8.43
N ASN A 56 -6.88 0.13 8.30
CA ASN A 56 -7.01 1.56 8.51
C ASN A 56 -6.97 2.31 7.18
N ALA A 57 -8.06 3.00 6.84
CA ALA A 57 -8.14 3.86 5.65
C ALA A 57 -7.36 5.20 5.79
N SER A 58 -6.93 5.54 7.01
CA SER A 58 -6.14 6.75 7.29
C SER A 58 -4.98 6.42 8.24
N PRO A 59 -3.97 5.67 7.78
CA PRO A 59 -2.81 5.35 8.61
C PRO A 59 -2.07 6.63 9.04
N SER A 60 -1.57 6.65 10.28
CA SER A 60 -0.90 7.83 10.81
C SER A 60 0.45 8.08 10.12
N LEU A 61 0.61 9.28 9.57
CA LEU A 61 1.89 9.78 9.04
C LEU A 61 2.65 10.67 10.05
N SER A 62 2.14 10.81 11.28
CA SER A 62 2.85 11.54 12.33
C SER A 62 4.08 10.74 12.74
N ALA A 63 5.26 11.34 12.73
CA ALA A 63 6.49 10.61 12.95
C ALA A 63 7.06 10.84 14.36
N SER A 64 7.17 9.77 15.15
CA SER A 64 7.62 9.84 16.56
C SER A 64 9.11 9.58 16.73
N THR A 65 9.72 8.82 15.83
CA THR A 65 11.15 8.48 15.85
C THR A 65 11.84 8.81 14.52
N GLN A 66 13.17 8.82 14.50
CA GLN A 66 13.92 9.05 13.26
C GLN A 66 13.71 7.93 12.23
N SER A 67 13.67 6.68 12.67
CA SER A 67 13.41 5.53 11.78
C SER A 67 12.00 5.59 11.19
N ASP A 68 11.02 5.95 12.02
CA ASP A 68 9.63 6.14 11.61
C ASP A 68 9.49 7.28 10.57
N ARG A 69 10.21 8.39 10.78
CA ARG A 69 10.30 9.48 9.79
C ARG A 69 10.80 8.99 8.44
N ILE A 70 11.91 8.25 8.43
CA ILE A 70 12.55 7.76 7.19
C ILE A 70 11.63 6.78 6.45
N MET A 71 11.00 5.86 7.18
CA MET A 71 10.06 4.89 6.61
C MET A 71 8.84 5.59 6.00
N LYS A 72 8.20 6.50 6.76
CA LYS A 72 7.00 7.24 6.30
C LYS A 72 7.28 8.14 5.11
N GLN A 73 8.42 8.84 5.11
CA GLN A 73 8.83 9.64 3.96
C GLN A 73 9.08 8.80 2.71
N SER A 74 9.67 7.60 2.88
CA SER A 74 9.89 6.68 1.77
C SER A 74 8.55 6.17 1.21
N LEU A 75 7.61 5.80 2.08
CA LEU A 75 6.26 5.42 1.69
C LEU A 75 5.57 6.52 0.86
N ILE A 76 5.53 7.76 1.36
CA ILE A 76 4.89 8.89 0.67
C ILE A 76 5.52 9.12 -0.71
N ARG A 77 6.86 9.10 -0.78
CA ARG A 77 7.59 9.25 -2.04
C ARG A 77 7.24 8.15 -3.04
N ASP A 78 7.16 6.91 -2.59
CA ASP A 78 6.92 5.77 -3.47
C ASP A 78 5.45 5.73 -3.93
N VAL A 79 4.50 6.06 -3.05
CA VAL A 79 3.08 6.28 -3.42
C VAL A 79 2.96 7.38 -4.47
N TYR A 80 3.61 8.53 -4.27
CA TYR A 80 3.59 9.63 -5.23
C TYR A 80 4.13 9.21 -6.60
N ARG A 81 5.21 8.42 -6.65
CA ARG A 81 5.78 7.93 -7.90
C ARG A 81 4.85 6.98 -8.66
N ILE A 82 4.07 6.17 -7.94
CA ILE A 82 3.10 5.24 -8.55
C ILE A 82 1.90 6.02 -9.11
N VAL A 83 1.36 6.97 -8.34
CA VAL A 83 0.16 7.73 -8.70
C VAL A 83 0.45 8.84 -9.71
N CYS A 84 1.64 9.43 -9.69
CA CYS A 84 2.09 10.48 -10.60
C CYS A 84 3.37 10.05 -11.35
N PRO A 85 3.25 9.17 -12.36
CA PRO A 85 4.40 8.76 -13.17
C PRO A 85 5.02 9.97 -13.88
N GLN A 86 6.34 10.06 -13.95
CA GLN A 86 7.02 11.22 -14.54
C GLN A 86 6.67 11.45 -16.02
N ASP A 87 6.29 10.39 -16.74
CA ASP A 87 5.90 10.44 -18.15
C ASP A 87 4.52 11.11 -18.35
N SER A 88 3.69 11.18 -17.31
CA SER A 88 2.35 11.79 -17.39
C SER A 88 2.38 13.30 -17.68
N TRP A 89 3.48 13.97 -17.32
CA TRP A 89 3.68 15.39 -17.62
C TRP A 89 4.01 15.65 -19.09
N ALA A 90 4.76 14.74 -19.72
CA ALA A 90 5.07 14.82 -21.15
C ALA A 90 3.82 14.58 -22.02
N ASP A 91 2.99 13.60 -21.62
CA ASP A 91 1.71 13.32 -22.28
C ASP A 91 0.71 14.48 -22.14
N TRP A 92 0.62 15.10 -20.95
CA TRP A 92 -0.24 16.26 -20.73
C TRP A 92 0.18 17.46 -21.58
N LYS A 93 1.49 17.72 -21.72
CA LYS A 93 1.99 18.75 -22.64
C LYS A 93 1.63 18.42 -24.10
N GLY A 94 1.74 17.15 -24.52
CA GLY A 94 1.33 16.73 -25.86
C GLY A 94 -0.15 16.98 -26.15
N ALA A 95 -1.03 16.70 -25.19
CA ALA A 95 -2.47 16.91 -25.31
C ALA A 95 -2.89 18.39 -25.32
N VAL A 96 -2.18 19.26 -24.61
CA VAL A 96 -2.50 20.71 -24.55
C VAL A 96 -2.03 21.48 -25.79
N HIS A 97 -1.02 20.99 -26.51
CA HIS A 97 -0.46 21.65 -27.70
C HIS A 97 -1.01 21.09 -29.04
N SER A 98 -1.92 20.11 -28.98
CA SER A 98 -2.58 19.50 -30.14
C SER A 98 -4.08 19.86 -30.27
N GLY A 99 -4.56 20.80 -29.45
CA GLY A 99 -5.91 21.39 -29.52
C GLY A 99 -5.90 22.82 -30.01
#